data_AF-A0A7W1GIS5-F1
#
_entry.id   AF-A0A7W1GIS5-F1
#
_cell.length_a   1.000
_cell.length_b   1.000
_cell.length_c   1.000
_cell.angle_alpha   90.00
_cell.angle_beta   90.00
_cell.angle_gamma   90.00
#
_symmetry.space_group_name_H-M   'P 1'
#
loop_
_entity.id
_entity.type
_entity.pdbx_description
1 polymer ?
#
loop_
_entity_poly.entity_id
_entity_poly.type
_entity_poly.pdbx_seq_one_letter_code
_entity_poly.pdbx_strand_id
1 'polypeptide(L)'
;MQSLPIHALHALAYCERLYYLENVEQIRVADERVYAGRRLHVEIERDEDEECLTLNLESERWGLTGKVDCVRRRDGMLIPYEHKRGRSARSKDGAAEAWPSDRLQVVAYAALIEEHAGREVTEGRVRYHADNVMVRVPVDDAARAGLERALERARELQASIERPPVTTNERLCVKCSLAPVCLPEEARLAEALQVQPESVPERAPLLRLFPADDDRRTLHVMTQGARIGRKGDRLEVSAKDEEAQLHPVGEVGQVVLHGFAQITTQALRLCAEREVG
;
A
#
# COMPACT_ATOMS: atom_id res chain seq x y z
N MET A 1 29.43 5.80 9.88
CA MET A 1 28.12 6.02 9.25
C MET A 1 27.50 4.65 9.02
N GLN A 2 26.25 4.40 9.41
CA GLN A 2 25.68 3.06 9.32
C GLN A 2 25.41 2.70 7.85
N SER A 3 25.82 1.50 7.43
CA SER A 3 25.58 1.01 6.07
C SER A 3 24.10 0.73 5.84
N LEU A 4 23.57 1.13 4.67
CA LEU A 4 22.17 0.95 4.30
C LEU A 4 21.98 -0.41 3.61
N PRO A 5 21.02 -1.24 4.03
CA PRO A 5 20.72 -2.47 3.32
C PRO A 5 20.10 -2.18 1.95
N ILE A 6 20.51 -2.89 0.91
CA ILE A 6 20.08 -2.62 -0.49
C ILE A 6 18.56 -2.65 -0.66
N HIS A 7 17.85 -3.52 0.06
CA HIS A 7 16.38 -3.56 0.00
C HIS A 7 15.72 -2.24 0.41
N ALA A 8 16.41 -1.39 1.19
CA ALA A 8 15.92 -0.07 1.54
C ALA A 8 15.85 0.87 0.32
N LEU A 9 16.76 0.75 -0.64
CA LEU A 9 16.68 1.51 -1.90
C LEU A 9 15.45 1.13 -2.72
N HIS A 10 15.08 -0.15 -2.72
CA HIS A 10 13.83 -0.59 -3.34
C HIS A 10 12.63 0.09 -2.66
N ALA A 11 12.58 0.11 -1.33
CA ALA A 11 11.52 0.79 -0.58
C ALA A 11 11.47 2.30 -0.89
N LEU A 12 12.62 2.96 -0.97
CA LEU A 12 12.73 4.38 -1.28
C LEU A 12 12.15 4.72 -2.65
N ALA A 13 12.58 4.00 -3.68
CA ALA A 13 12.09 4.19 -5.04
C ALA A 13 10.62 3.76 -5.23
N TYR A 14 10.11 2.87 -4.36
CA TYR A 14 8.69 2.53 -4.33
C TYR A 14 7.87 3.66 -3.69
N CYS A 15 8.23 4.10 -2.48
CA CYS A 15 7.59 5.19 -1.75
C CYS A 15 8.50 5.69 -0.61
N GLU A 16 8.80 6.99 -0.57
CA GLU A 16 9.63 7.57 0.49
C GLU A 16 9.04 7.36 1.89
N ARG A 17 7.71 7.44 2.03
CA ARG A 17 7.05 7.17 3.30
C ARG A 17 7.16 5.70 3.70
N LEU A 18 7.13 4.77 2.74
CA LEU A 18 7.42 3.35 3.01
C LEU A 18 8.85 3.20 3.52
N TYR A 19 9.83 3.79 2.83
CA TYR A 19 11.23 3.78 3.28
C TYR A 19 11.39 4.32 4.69
N TYR A 20 10.73 5.44 5.02
CA TYR A 20 10.83 6.06 6.33
C TYR A 20 10.29 5.15 7.44
N LEU A 21 9.06 4.63 7.27
CA LEU A 21 8.45 3.71 8.23
C LEU A 21 9.33 2.47 8.44
N GLU A 22 9.92 1.96 7.37
CA GLU A 22 10.70 0.74 7.37
C GLU A 22 12.12 0.89 7.94
N ASN A 23 12.83 1.96 7.59
CA ASN A 23 14.27 2.10 7.82
C ASN A 23 14.62 3.19 8.84
N VAL A 24 13.70 4.11 9.12
CA VAL A 24 13.86 5.12 10.18
C VAL A 24 13.10 4.67 11.42
N GLU A 25 11.81 4.34 11.27
CA GLU A 25 10.97 3.92 12.42
C GLU A 25 11.00 2.41 12.70
N GLN A 26 11.65 1.62 11.84
CA GLN A 26 11.83 0.17 12.01
C GLN A 26 10.50 -0.61 12.13
N ILE A 27 9.45 -0.13 11.46
CA ILE A 27 8.13 -0.78 11.42
C ILE A 27 8.11 -1.79 10.27
N ARG A 28 7.73 -3.03 10.59
CA ARG A 28 7.53 -4.10 9.59
C ARG A 28 6.22 -4.82 9.87
N VAL A 29 5.41 -4.97 8.83
CA VAL A 29 4.22 -5.82 8.84
C VAL A 29 4.36 -6.81 7.68
N ALA A 30 4.33 -8.10 7.99
CA ALA A 30 4.34 -9.13 6.97
C ALA A 30 2.91 -9.37 6.48
N ASP A 31 2.70 -9.26 5.17
CA ASP A 31 1.46 -9.65 4.51
C ASP A 31 1.67 -10.92 3.67
N GLU A 32 0.60 -11.45 3.07
CA GLU A 32 0.65 -12.60 2.17
C GLU A 32 1.70 -12.44 1.06
N ARG A 33 1.90 -11.22 0.55
CA ARG A 33 2.83 -10.93 -0.55
C ARG A 33 4.27 -10.99 -0.10
N VAL A 34 4.58 -10.51 1.10
CA VAL A 34 5.91 -10.64 1.73
C VAL A 34 6.24 -12.12 1.92
N TYR A 35 5.31 -12.92 2.43
CA TYR A 35 5.54 -14.36 2.59
C TYR A 35 5.71 -15.07 1.25
N ALA A 36 4.89 -14.76 0.25
CA ALA A 36 5.01 -15.34 -1.09
C ALA A 36 6.35 -14.99 -1.75
N GLY A 37 6.85 -13.75 -1.56
CA GLY A 37 8.17 -13.34 -2.04
C GLY A 37 9.31 -14.13 -1.39
N ARG A 38 9.28 -14.29 -0.06
CA ARG A 38 10.29 -15.07 0.67
C ARG A 38 10.32 -16.54 0.24
N ARG A 39 9.14 -17.13 0.03
CA ARG A 39 9.04 -18.52 -0.45
C ARG A 39 9.67 -18.70 -1.83
N LEU A 40 9.43 -17.76 -2.75
CA LEU A 40 10.02 -17.79 -4.08
C LEU A 40 11.57 -17.82 -4.01
N HIS A 41 12.18 -16.99 -3.16
CA HIS A 41 13.65 -17.01 -3.00
C HIS A 41 14.15 -18.37 -2.47
N VAL A 42 13.48 -18.96 -1.48
CA VAL A 42 13.85 -20.28 -0.94
C VAL A 42 13.71 -21.39 -1.99
N GLU A 43 12.69 -21.30 -2.86
CA GLU A 43 12.49 -22.27 -3.94
C GLU A 43 13.56 -22.12 -5.02
N ILE A 44 13.95 -20.90 -5.38
CA ILE A 44 15.00 -20.63 -6.38
C ILE A 44 16.39 -21.06 -5.89
N GLU A 45 16.74 -20.77 -4.63
CA GLU A 45 18.03 -21.17 -4.05
C GLU A 45 18.27 -22.69 -4.12
N ARG A 46 17.21 -23.50 -4.26
CA ARG A 46 17.33 -24.97 -4.40
C ARG A 46 17.59 -25.43 -5.83
N ASP A 47 17.24 -24.62 -6.81
CA ASP A 47 17.25 -24.97 -8.24
C ASP A 47 18.41 -24.29 -9.01
N GLU A 48 19.25 -23.49 -8.34
CA GLU A 48 20.35 -22.76 -8.98
C GLU A 48 21.55 -23.66 -9.35
N ASP A 49 22.01 -23.54 -10.59
CA ASP A 49 23.19 -24.21 -11.16
C ASP A 49 24.52 -23.64 -10.61
N GLU A 50 25.65 -24.34 -10.85
CA GLU A 50 27.01 -23.93 -10.46
C GLU A 50 27.48 -22.55 -11.01
N GLU A 51 26.75 -21.93 -11.94
CA GLU A 51 27.05 -20.61 -12.50
C GLU A 51 26.44 -19.44 -11.69
N CYS A 52 25.49 -19.72 -10.79
CA CYS A 52 24.93 -18.74 -9.86
C CYS A 52 25.77 -18.66 -8.59
N LEU A 53 26.05 -17.43 -8.16
CA LEU A 53 26.87 -17.12 -6.98
C LEU A 53 26.14 -16.09 -6.14
N THR A 54 26.02 -16.37 -4.85
CA THR A 54 25.59 -15.37 -3.88
C THR A 54 26.80 -14.80 -3.14
N LEU A 55 26.93 -13.47 -3.14
CA LEU A 55 27.94 -12.73 -2.39
C LEU A 55 27.29 -11.88 -1.31
N ASN A 56 27.87 -11.84 -0.10
CA ASN A 56 27.55 -10.84 0.90
C ASN A 56 28.56 -9.71 0.78
N LEU A 57 28.11 -8.55 0.30
CA LEU A 57 28.97 -7.42 -0.01
C LEU A 57 28.64 -6.23 0.89
N GLU A 58 29.68 -5.49 1.26
CA GLU A 58 29.59 -4.21 1.95
C GLU A 58 30.53 -3.23 1.26
N SER A 59 30.07 -1.99 1.09
CA SER A 59 30.85 -0.90 0.50
C SER A 59 30.80 0.30 1.43
N GLU A 60 31.97 0.73 1.89
CA GLU A 60 32.11 2.00 2.62
C GLU A 60 31.88 3.20 1.69
N ARG A 61 32.33 3.10 0.43
CA ARG A 61 32.20 4.16 -0.58
C ARG A 61 30.73 4.50 -0.83
N TRP A 62 29.91 3.47 -1.07
CA TRP A 62 28.48 3.63 -1.32
C TRP A 62 27.68 3.73 -0.01
N GLY A 63 28.24 3.24 1.10
CA GLY A 63 27.51 3.08 2.36
C GLY A 63 26.38 2.07 2.22
N LEU A 64 26.64 0.97 1.50
CA LEU A 64 25.66 -0.07 1.16
C LEU A 64 26.11 -1.44 1.65
N THR A 65 25.14 -2.27 2.05
CA THR A 65 25.36 -3.67 2.40
C THR A 65 24.23 -4.54 1.85
N GLY A 66 24.54 -5.77 1.45
CA GLY A 66 23.51 -6.72 1.10
C GLY A 66 24.01 -8.03 0.54
N LYS A 67 23.06 -8.98 0.49
CA LYS A 67 23.19 -10.24 -0.24
C LYS A 67 22.91 -9.99 -1.72
N VAL A 68 23.86 -10.32 -2.56
CA VAL A 68 23.85 -10.09 -4.01
C VAL A 68 23.91 -11.43 -4.72
N ASP A 69 22.83 -11.77 -5.43
CA ASP A 69 22.82 -12.91 -6.32
C ASP A 69 23.36 -12.47 -7.69
N CYS A 70 24.30 -13.23 -8.25
CA CYS A 70 24.91 -12.92 -9.52
C CYS A 70 25.21 -14.16 -10.36
N VAL A 71 25.20 -13.99 -11.67
CA VAL A 71 25.56 -15.02 -12.64
C VAL A 71 26.97 -14.75 -13.14
N ARG A 72 27.83 -15.77 -13.12
CA ARG A 72 29.18 -15.68 -13.66
C ARG A 72 29.19 -16.03 -15.15
N ARG A 73 29.53 -15.05 -15.99
CA ARG A 73 29.77 -15.28 -17.42
C ARG A 73 31.07 -16.05 -17.67
N ARG A 74 31.16 -16.67 -18.85
CA ARG A 74 32.37 -17.40 -19.31
C ARG A 74 33.64 -16.52 -19.37
N ASP A 75 33.50 -15.21 -19.55
CA ASP A 75 34.59 -14.22 -19.51
C ASP A 75 34.93 -13.74 -18.07
N GLY A 76 34.37 -14.41 -17.06
CA GLY A 76 34.56 -14.13 -15.64
C GLY A 76 33.81 -12.88 -15.14
N MET A 77 32.99 -12.23 -15.96
CA MET A 77 32.18 -11.09 -15.54
C MET A 77 31.02 -11.55 -14.67
N LEU A 78 30.81 -10.87 -13.53
CA LEU A 78 29.67 -11.10 -12.65
C LEU A 78 28.53 -10.16 -13.06
N ILE A 79 27.34 -10.71 -13.28
CA ILE A 79 26.14 -9.94 -13.60
C ILE A 79 25.15 -10.08 -12.44
N PRO A 80 24.72 -8.99 -11.79
CA PRO A 80 23.71 -9.06 -10.75
C PRO A 80 22.39 -9.54 -11.34
N TYR A 81 21.74 -10.44 -10.61
CA TYR A 81 20.54 -11.14 -11.04
C TYR A 81 19.50 -11.10 -9.92
N GLU A 82 18.34 -10.50 -10.18
CA GLU A 82 17.28 -10.31 -9.19
C GLU A 82 16.01 -11.03 -9.64
N HIS A 83 15.37 -11.74 -8.72
CA HIS A 83 14.09 -12.40 -8.97
C HIS A 83 12.91 -11.63 -8.39
N LYS A 84 11.86 -11.47 -9.20
CA LYS A 84 10.62 -10.79 -8.80
C LYS A 84 9.42 -11.65 -9.12
N ARG A 85 8.59 -11.89 -8.11
CA ARG A 85 7.31 -12.61 -8.28
C ARG A 85 6.32 -11.85 -9.17
N GLY A 86 6.36 -10.52 -9.10
CA GLY A 86 5.40 -9.63 -9.77
C GLY A 86 5.54 -9.61 -11.29
N ARG A 87 4.67 -8.82 -11.93
CA ARG A 87 4.75 -8.55 -13.36
C ARG A 87 5.77 -7.47 -13.68
N SER A 88 6.39 -7.53 -14.86
CA SER A 88 7.24 -6.44 -15.34
C SER A 88 6.43 -5.17 -15.58
N ALA A 89 7.07 -4.02 -15.53
CA ALA A 89 6.49 -2.80 -16.09
C ALA A 89 6.34 -2.93 -17.61
N ARG A 90 5.52 -2.06 -18.20
CA ARG A 90 5.32 -2.00 -19.65
C ARG A 90 5.59 -0.59 -20.14
N SER A 91 6.42 -0.47 -21.16
CA SER A 91 6.68 0.79 -21.85
C SER A 91 5.43 1.24 -22.62
N LYS A 92 5.46 2.47 -23.17
CA LYS A 92 4.38 2.99 -24.02
C LYS A 92 4.10 2.10 -25.24
N ASP A 93 5.14 1.44 -25.74
CA ASP A 93 5.07 0.53 -26.88
C ASP A 93 4.80 -0.93 -26.48
N GLY A 94 4.54 -1.19 -25.18
CA GLY A 94 4.21 -2.52 -24.65
C GLY A 94 5.42 -3.41 -24.33
N ALA A 95 6.64 -2.92 -24.53
CA ALA A 95 7.86 -3.66 -24.20
C ALA A 95 7.99 -3.85 -22.68
N ALA A 96 8.53 -4.99 -22.26
CA ALA A 96 8.76 -5.28 -20.85
C ALA A 96 9.92 -4.43 -20.30
N GLU A 97 9.70 -3.77 -19.17
CA GLU A 97 10.69 -2.95 -18.49
C GLU A 97 10.76 -3.27 -17.00
N ALA A 98 11.88 -2.93 -16.37
CA ALA A 98 12.03 -3.04 -14.94
C ALA A 98 11.31 -1.88 -14.26
N TRP A 99 10.61 -2.14 -13.16
CA TRP A 99 10.08 -1.08 -12.32
C TRP A 99 11.23 -0.19 -11.82
N PRO A 100 10.98 1.12 -11.58
CA PRO A 100 12.02 2.02 -11.07
C PRO A 100 12.71 1.52 -9.79
N SER A 101 11.95 0.88 -8.89
CA SER A 101 12.49 0.29 -7.65
C SER A 101 13.41 -0.90 -7.90
N ASP A 102 12.99 -1.82 -8.78
CA ASP A 102 13.79 -2.99 -9.16
C ASP A 102 15.06 -2.58 -9.93
N ARG A 103 14.95 -1.58 -10.80
CA ARG A 103 16.09 -0.98 -11.52
C ARG A 103 17.12 -0.43 -10.55
N LEU A 104 16.69 0.40 -9.59
CA LEU A 104 17.59 0.99 -8.61
C LEU A 104 18.29 -0.08 -7.76
N GLN A 105 17.56 -1.10 -7.33
CA GLN A 105 18.11 -2.22 -6.56
C GLN A 105 19.20 -2.96 -7.35
N VAL A 106 18.97 -3.27 -8.62
CA VAL A 106 19.96 -3.96 -9.47
C VAL A 106 21.18 -3.09 -9.78
N VAL A 107 21.01 -1.79 -9.96
CA VAL A 107 22.13 -0.86 -10.12
C VAL A 107 22.98 -0.80 -8.85
N ALA A 108 22.36 -0.83 -7.67
CA ALA A 108 23.07 -0.92 -6.40
C ALA A 108 23.88 -2.23 -6.28
N TYR A 109 23.30 -3.36 -6.71
CA TYR A 109 24.02 -4.63 -6.77
C TYR A 109 25.23 -4.57 -7.72
N ALA A 110 25.06 -3.98 -8.91
CA ALA A 110 26.14 -3.80 -9.86
C ALA A 110 27.29 -2.99 -9.25
N ALA A 111 26.98 -1.87 -8.59
CA ALA A 111 27.97 -1.01 -7.94
C ALA A 111 28.79 -1.75 -6.86
N LEU A 112 28.16 -2.62 -6.07
CA LEU A 112 28.87 -3.45 -5.09
C LEU A 112 29.76 -4.51 -5.74
N ILE A 113 29.26 -5.18 -6.79
CA ILE A 113 30.03 -6.16 -7.54
C ILE A 113 31.27 -5.52 -8.18
N GLU A 114 31.13 -4.32 -8.74
CA GLU A 114 32.24 -3.62 -9.38
C GLU A 114 33.36 -3.28 -8.41
N GLU A 115 32.99 -2.79 -7.22
CA GLU A 115 33.96 -2.49 -6.17
C GLU A 115 34.65 -3.77 -5.69
N HIS A 116 33.89 -4.86 -5.53
CA HIS A 116 34.43 -6.15 -5.11
C HIS A 116 35.35 -6.79 -6.16
N ALA A 117 34.94 -6.79 -7.43
CA ALA A 117 35.62 -7.48 -8.52
C ALA A 117 36.69 -6.62 -9.22
N GLY A 118 36.71 -5.30 -8.99
CA GLY A 118 37.59 -4.35 -9.65
C GLY A 118 37.37 -4.27 -11.17
N ARG A 119 36.17 -4.65 -11.66
CA ARG A 119 35.80 -4.71 -13.07
C ARG A 119 34.45 -4.05 -13.26
N GLU A 120 34.29 -3.32 -14.35
CA GLU A 120 33.03 -2.69 -14.72
C GLU A 120 31.93 -3.74 -15.02
N VAL A 121 30.74 -3.47 -14.50
CA VAL A 121 29.49 -4.22 -14.71
C VAL A 121 28.57 -3.32 -15.52
N THR A 122 28.34 -3.69 -16.78
CA THR A 122 27.58 -2.87 -17.74
C THR A 122 26.09 -3.19 -17.82
N GLU A 123 25.69 -4.36 -17.30
CA GLU A 123 24.29 -4.76 -17.22
C GLU A 123 23.99 -5.51 -15.93
N GLY A 124 22.77 -5.35 -15.45
CA GLY A 124 22.13 -6.24 -14.48
C GLY A 124 20.85 -6.84 -15.07
N ARG A 125 20.25 -7.81 -14.39
CA ARG A 125 19.10 -8.56 -14.90
C ARG A 125 18.03 -8.73 -13.83
N VAL A 126 16.78 -8.55 -14.22
CA VAL A 126 15.60 -8.81 -13.38
C VAL A 126 14.72 -9.86 -14.05
N ARG A 127 14.41 -10.92 -13.32
CA ARG A 127 13.52 -12.01 -13.75
C ARG A 127 12.14 -11.84 -13.13
N TYR A 128 11.16 -11.45 -13.94
CA TYR A 128 9.75 -11.39 -13.54
C TYR A 128 9.06 -12.72 -13.81
N HIS A 129 8.61 -13.39 -12.75
CA HIS A 129 8.04 -14.74 -12.81
C HIS A 129 6.58 -14.76 -13.26
N ALA A 130 5.80 -13.72 -12.95
CA ALA A 130 4.38 -13.68 -13.33
C ALA A 130 4.14 -13.64 -14.86
N ASP A 131 5.06 -13.05 -15.60
CA ASP A 131 5.07 -12.97 -17.07
C ASP A 131 6.20 -13.80 -17.69
N ASN A 132 7.03 -14.47 -16.88
CA ASN A 132 8.18 -15.24 -17.32
C ASN A 132 9.13 -14.45 -18.25
N VAL A 133 9.41 -13.19 -17.92
CA VAL A 133 10.27 -12.29 -18.71
C VAL A 133 11.55 -11.97 -17.94
N MET A 134 12.66 -11.93 -18.67
CA MET A 134 13.93 -11.37 -18.19
C MET A 134 14.09 -9.97 -18.78
N VAL A 135 14.26 -8.96 -17.93
CA VAL A 135 14.59 -7.60 -18.32
C VAL A 135 16.06 -7.32 -18.03
N ARG A 136 16.76 -6.74 -19.00
CA ARG A 136 18.12 -6.25 -18.83
C ARG A 136 18.09 -4.79 -18.40
N VAL A 137 18.86 -4.47 -17.38
CA VAL A 137 19.00 -3.12 -16.83
C VAL A 137 20.40 -2.63 -17.20
N PRO A 138 20.54 -1.60 -18.06
CA PRO A 138 21.84 -1.00 -18.33
C PRO A 138 22.37 -0.32 -17.07
N VAL A 139 23.67 -0.48 -16.82
CA VAL A 139 24.40 0.14 -15.72
C VAL A 139 25.40 1.13 -16.32
N ASP A 140 24.86 2.30 -16.69
CA ASP A 140 25.62 3.41 -17.27
C ASP A 140 25.83 4.54 -16.24
N ASP A 141 26.54 5.60 -16.66
CA ASP A 141 26.79 6.76 -15.80
C ASP A 141 25.49 7.42 -15.30
N ALA A 142 24.41 7.38 -16.09
CA ALA A 142 23.12 7.92 -15.69
C ALA A 142 22.47 7.08 -14.57
N ALA A 143 22.59 5.75 -14.65
CA ALA A 143 22.16 4.83 -13.61
C ALA A 143 22.95 5.07 -12.31
N ARG A 144 24.27 5.27 -12.40
CA ARG A 144 25.14 5.57 -11.25
C ARG A 144 24.78 6.89 -10.58
N ALA A 145 24.60 7.95 -11.37
CA ALA A 145 24.14 9.22 -10.84
C ALA A 145 22.74 9.10 -10.20
N GLY A 146 21.88 8.22 -10.73
CA GLY A 146 20.59 7.87 -10.12
C GLY A 146 20.73 7.21 -8.75
N LEU A 147 21.68 6.29 -8.61
CA LEU A 147 22.01 5.65 -7.34
C LEU A 147 22.54 6.65 -6.32
N GLU A 148 23.45 7.54 -6.71
CA GLU A 148 24.00 8.59 -5.84
C GLU A 148 22.90 9.49 -5.29
N ARG A 149 22.01 10.00 -6.16
CA ARG A 149 20.85 10.81 -5.73
C ARG A 149 19.92 10.06 -4.78
N ALA A 150 19.68 8.77 -5.03
CA ALA A 150 18.85 7.96 -4.16
C ALA A 150 19.50 7.79 -2.77
N LEU A 151 20.81 7.60 -2.71
CA LEU A 151 21.54 7.50 -1.44
C LEU A 151 21.56 8.82 -0.68
N GLU A 152 21.72 9.95 -1.36
CA GLU A 152 21.59 11.28 -0.76
C GLU A 152 20.19 11.46 -0.16
N ARG A 153 19.14 11.16 -0.92
CA ARG A 153 17.76 11.25 -0.44
C ARG A 153 17.48 10.30 0.74
N ALA A 154 18.01 9.08 0.69
CA ALA A 154 17.91 8.11 1.78
C ALA A 154 18.47 8.65 3.10
N ARG A 155 19.62 9.36 3.02
CA ARG A 155 20.31 9.96 4.17
C ARG A 155 19.55 11.18 4.70
N GLU A 156 19.00 12.02 3.83
CA GLU A 156 18.13 13.13 4.24
C GLU A 156 16.93 12.62 5.05
N LEU A 157 16.28 11.57 4.56
CA LEU A 157 15.14 10.97 5.24
C LEU A 157 15.53 10.35 6.59
N GLN A 158 16.70 9.72 6.70
CA GLN A 158 17.23 9.19 7.96
C GLN A 158 17.53 10.27 9.00
N ALA A 159 17.88 11.48 8.55
CA ALA A 159 18.15 12.61 9.44
C ALA A 159 16.87 13.36 9.87
N SER A 160 15.73 13.10 9.22
CA SER A 160 14.46 13.77 9.49
C SER A 160 13.68 13.08 10.62
N ILE A 161 13.05 13.88 11.49
CA ILE A 161 12.06 13.42 12.47
C ILE A 161 10.62 13.45 11.93
N GLU A 162 10.43 14.05 10.75
CA GLU A 162 9.14 14.15 10.09
C GLU A 162 9.01 13.06 9.02
N ARG A 163 7.90 12.31 9.09
CA ARG A 163 7.53 11.34 8.07
C ARG A 163 7.27 12.08 6.74
N PRO A 164 7.85 11.62 5.61
CA PRO A 164 7.49 12.13 4.29
C PRO A 164 5.98 12.00 4.03
N PRO A 165 5.38 12.89 3.23
CA PRO A 165 3.95 12.83 2.92
C PRO A 165 3.59 11.49 2.27
N VAL A 166 2.31 11.12 2.35
CA VAL A 166 1.82 9.93 1.64
C VAL A 166 2.00 10.17 0.13
N THR A 167 2.48 9.14 -0.59
CA THR A 167 2.64 9.23 -2.04
C THR A 167 1.34 9.63 -2.73
N THR A 168 1.47 10.51 -3.74
CA THR A 168 0.36 10.93 -4.60
C THR A 168 -0.13 9.82 -5.53
N ASN A 169 0.68 8.78 -5.75
CA ASN A 169 0.27 7.61 -6.51
C ASN A 169 -0.45 6.59 -5.61
N GLU A 170 -1.75 6.78 -5.45
CA GLU A 170 -2.63 5.96 -4.59
C GLU A 170 -2.57 4.46 -4.92
N ARG A 171 -2.27 4.08 -6.17
CA ARG A 171 -2.16 2.68 -6.59
C ARG A 171 -1.07 1.91 -5.84
N LEU A 172 -0.05 2.60 -5.34
CA LEU A 172 1.03 2.00 -4.55
C LEU A 172 0.54 1.64 -3.14
N CYS A 173 -0.42 2.39 -2.60
CA CYS A 173 -0.97 2.19 -1.26
C CYS A 173 -1.84 0.92 -1.17
N VAL A 174 -2.62 0.63 -2.23
CA VAL A 174 -3.57 -0.50 -2.27
C VAL A 174 -2.93 -1.86 -1.95
N LYS A 175 -1.65 -2.06 -2.31
CA LYS A 175 -0.91 -3.31 -2.09
C LYS A 175 0.27 -3.16 -1.14
N CYS A 176 0.39 -2.01 -0.48
CA CYS A 176 1.46 -1.77 0.48
C CYS A 176 1.21 -2.56 1.76
N SER A 177 2.20 -3.35 2.20
CA SER A 177 2.12 -4.12 3.45
C SER A 177 1.98 -3.22 4.69
N LEU A 178 2.50 -2.00 4.63
CA LEU A 178 2.37 -0.99 5.69
C LEU A 178 1.15 -0.09 5.56
N ALA A 179 0.24 -0.31 4.59
CA ALA A 179 -0.99 0.49 4.50
C ALA A 179 -1.81 0.52 5.82
N PRO A 180 -1.96 -0.60 6.58
CA PRO A 180 -2.67 -0.58 7.85
C PRO A 180 -2.02 0.26 8.96
N VAL A 181 -0.72 0.55 8.84
CA VAL A 181 0.02 1.40 9.81
C VAL A 181 0.17 2.82 9.30
N CYS A 182 0.38 2.97 7.99
CA CYS A 182 0.51 4.25 7.31
C CYS A 182 -0.80 5.03 7.32
N LEU A 183 -1.93 4.31 7.26
CA LEU A 183 -3.29 4.86 7.18
C LEU A 183 -3.37 5.94 6.09
N PRO A 184 -3.14 5.58 4.82
CA PRO A 184 -2.87 6.55 3.77
C PRO A 184 -4.03 7.52 3.53
N GLU A 185 -5.27 7.06 3.66
CA GLU A 185 -6.45 7.92 3.45
C GLU A 185 -6.66 8.87 4.63
N GLU A 186 -6.48 8.37 5.85
CA GLU A 186 -6.56 9.17 7.08
C GLU A 186 -5.44 10.21 7.16
N ALA A 187 -4.22 9.83 6.74
CA ALA A 187 -3.08 10.73 6.69
C ALA A 187 -3.30 11.84 5.64
N ARG A 188 -3.80 11.51 4.44
CA ARG A 188 -4.17 12.52 3.43
C ARG A 188 -5.30 13.43 3.92
N LEU A 189 -6.30 12.88 4.60
CA LEU A 189 -7.39 13.66 5.18
C LEU A 189 -6.86 14.62 6.26
N ALA A 190 -5.99 14.14 7.15
CA ALA A 190 -5.39 14.98 8.19
C ALA A 190 -4.57 16.12 7.58
N GLU A 191 -3.77 15.86 6.53
CA GLU A 191 -3.06 16.89 5.78
C GLU A 191 -4.04 17.89 5.14
N ALA A 192 -5.11 17.42 4.50
CA ALA A 192 -6.13 18.29 3.89
C ALA A 192 -6.86 19.18 4.91
N LEU A 193 -7.12 18.67 6.11
CA LEU A 193 -7.75 19.42 7.20
C LEU A 193 -6.83 20.46 7.85
N GLN A 194 -5.51 20.31 7.72
CA GLN A 194 -4.52 21.28 8.22
C GLN A 194 -4.30 22.46 7.27
N VAL A 195 -4.71 22.34 5.99
CA VAL A 195 -4.66 23.45 5.03
C VAL A 195 -5.74 24.46 5.38
N GLN A 196 -5.35 25.72 5.62
CA GLN A 196 -6.32 26.79 5.90
C GLN A 196 -7.32 26.95 4.74
N PRO A 197 -8.61 27.24 5.01
CA PRO A 197 -9.66 27.32 3.98
C PRO A 197 -9.35 28.27 2.82
N GLU A 198 -8.48 29.26 3.06
CA GLU A 198 -8.18 30.36 2.14
C GLU A 198 -7.20 29.98 1.01
N SER A 199 -6.58 28.80 1.08
CA SER A 199 -5.62 28.31 0.09
C SER A 199 -6.01 26.99 -0.57
N VAL A 200 -7.21 26.48 -0.29
CA VAL A 200 -7.73 25.26 -0.91
C VAL A 200 -8.13 25.60 -2.37
N PRO A 201 -7.51 24.99 -3.38
CA PRO A 201 -7.99 25.12 -4.76
C PRO A 201 -9.43 24.62 -4.82
N GLU A 202 -10.31 25.24 -5.62
CA GLU A 202 -11.75 24.89 -5.79
C GLU A 202 -12.05 23.40 -6.06
N ARG A 203 -11.03 22.57 -6.27
CA ARG A 203 -11.11 21.14 -6.59
C ARG A 203 -10.23 20.25 -5.69
N ALA A 204 -10.03 20.58 -4.42
CA ALA A 204 -9.55 19.56 -3.49
C ALA A 204 -10.65 18.48 -3.36
N PRO A 205 -10.40 17.20 -3.73
CA PRO A 205 -11.40 16.16 -3.54
C PRO A 205 -11.45 15.87 -2.04
N LEU A 206 -12.43 16.46 -1.36
CA LEU A 206 -12.82 15.98 -0.03
C LEU A 206 -13.47 14.61 -0.24
N LEU A 207 -12.65 13.56 -0.23
CA LEU A 207 -13.11 12.19 -0.25
C LEU A 207 -13.79 11.91 1.10
N ARG A 208 -15.12 12.13 1.15
CA ARG A 208 -15.96 11.69 2.27
C ARG A 208 -16.09 10.16 2.21
N LEU A 209 -15.22 9.47 2.94
CA LEU A 209 -15.25 7.99 3.07
C LEU A 209 -16.16 7.50 4.20
N PHE A 210 -16.53 8.37 5.14
CA PHE A 210 -17.37 8.00 6.28
C PHE A 210 -18.78 8.54 6.07
N PRO A 211 -19.82 7.69 6.25
CA PRO A 211 -21.18 8.19 6.45
C PRO A 211 -21.16 9.26 7.55
N ALA A 212 -22.09 10.21 7.49
CA ALA A 212 -22.29 11.09 8.64
C ALA A 212 -22.61 10.21 9.86
N ASP A 213 -22.06 10.57 11.03
CA ASP A 213 -22.54 9.99 12.28
C ASP A 213 -24.03 10.32 12.39
N ASP A 214 -24.86 9.28 12.25
CA ASP A 214 -26.29 9.39 12.44
C ASP A 214 -26.58 9.14 13.92
N ASP A 215 -26.78 10.22 14.68
CA ASP A 215 -27.08 10.16 16.12
C ASP A 215 -28.47 9.55 16.41
N ARG A 216 -29.26 9.25 15.37
CA ARG A 216 -30.56 8.61 15.48
C ARG A 216 -30.42 7.11 15.75
N ARG A 217 -31.39 6.55 16.47
CA ARG A 217 -31.38 5.15 16.94
C ARG A 217 -31.92 4.19 15.90
N THR A 218 -31.49 2.94 15.95
CA THR A 218 -32.12 1.83 15.23
C THR A 218 -33.28 1.26 16.05
N LEU A 219 -34.49 1.26 15.49
CA LEU A 219 -35.68 0.67 16.09
C LEU A 219 -35.81 -0.80 15.67
N HIS A 220 -35.50 -1.72 16.59
CA HIS A 220 -35.67 -3.16 16.38
C HIS A 220 -37.07 -3.62 16.81
N VAL A 221 -37.87 -4.15 15.89
CA VAL A 221 -39.18 -4.73 16.20
C VAL A 221 -39.05 -6.25 16.19
N MET A 222 -39.02 -6.84 17.39
CA MET A 222 -38.77 -8.27 17.61
C MET A 222 -40.04 -9.10 17.85
N THR A 223 -41.15 -8.46 18.24
CA THR A 223 -42.41 -9.14 18.55
C THR A 223 -43.08 -9.68 17.28
N GLN A 224 -43.37 -10.97 17.24
CA GLN A 224 -44.05 -11.58 16.10
C GLN A 224 -45.47 -11.04 15.93
N GLY A 225 -45.84 -10.69 14.69
CA GLY A 225 -47.15 -10.11 14.39
C GLY A 225 -47.32 -8.66 14.84
N ALA A 226 -46.25 -8.00 15.28
CA ALA A 226 -46.28 -6.56 15.57
C ALA A 226 -46.57 -5.74 14.30
N ARG A 227 -47.27 -4.63 14.47
CA ARG A 227 -47.65 -3.69 13.42
C ARG A 227 -47.09 -2.31 13.69
N ILE A 228 -46.40 -1.76 12.68
CA ILE A 228 -45.79 -0.43 12.70
C ILE A 228 -46.68 0.54 11.91
N GLY A 229 -47.30 1.45 12.65
CA GLY A 229 -48.18 2.51 12.17
C GLY A 229 -47.54 3.90 12.23
N ARG A 230 -48.25 4.89 11.67
CA ARG A 230 -47.93 6.31 11.82
C ARG A 230 -48.94 6.96 12.76
N LYS A 231 -48.46 7.70 13.75
CA LYS A 231 -49.28 8.55 14.63
C LYS A 231 -48.66 9.94 14.73
N GLY A 232 -49.16 10.86 13.90
CA GLY A 232 -48.54 12.18 13.75
C GLY A 232 -47.14 12.08 13.16
N ASP A 233 -46.15 12.58 13.92
CA ASP A 233 -44.70 12.54 13.60
C ASP A 233 -43.96 11.45 14.39
N ARG A 234 -44.68 10.37 14.72
CA ARG A 234 -44.16 9.22 15.47
C ARG A 234 -44.48 7.92 14.74
N LEU A 235 -43.58 6.95 14.88
CA LEU A 235 -43.82 5.54 14.57
C LEU A 235 -44.52 4.90 15.77
N GLU A 236 -45.66 4.26 15.53
CA GLU A 236 -46.41 3.50 16.54
C GLU A 236 -46.18 2.01 16.35
N VAL A 237 -45.59 1.34 17.33
CA VAL A 237 -45.40 -0.12 17.33
C VAL A 237 -46.48 -0.73 18.22
N SER A 238 -47.29 -1.61 17.65
CA SER A 238 -48.39 -2.28 18.37
C SER A 238 -48.30 -3.79 18.19
N ALA A 239 -48.52 -4.56 19.25
CA ALA A 239 -48.60 -6.01 19.21
C ALA A 239 -49.84 -6.49 19.98
N LYS A 240 -50.23 -7.74 19.77
CA LYS A 240 -51.37 -8.32 20.48
C LYS A 240 -51.03 -8.45 21.97
N ASP A 241 -51.92 -7.99 22.83
CA ASP A 241 -51.78 -8.03 24.29
C ASP A 241 -50.62 -7.19 24.87
N GLU A 242 -50.11 -6.22 24.09
CA GLU A 242 -49.09 -5.25 24.51
C GLU A 242 -49.58 -3.80 24.31
N GLU A 243 -49.13 -2.87 25.17
CA GLU A 243 -49.40 -1.46 24.98
C GLU A 243 -48.61 -0.89 23.79
N ALA A 244 -49.25 -0.02 23.00
CA ALA A 244 -48.62 0.59 21.83
C ALA A 244 -47.49 1.53 22.24
N GLN A 245 -46.31 1.33 21.65
CA GLN A 245 -45.13 2.17 21.88
C GLN A 245 -45.00 3.24 20.80
N LEU A 246 -44.67 4.46 21.19
CA LEU A 246 -44.53 5.60 20.27
C LEU A 246 -43.08 6.08 20.23
N HIS A 247 -42.50 6.11 19.04
CA HIS A 247 -41.13 6.56 18.81
C HIS A 247 -41.12 7.82 17.92
N PRO A 248 -40.55 8.95 18.38
CA PRO A 248 -40.36 10.13 17.54
C PRO A 248 -39.56 9.78 16.29
N VAL A 249 -40.08 10.07 15.10
CA VAL A 249 -39.39 9.68 13.86
C VAL A 249 -38.05 10.40 13.69
N GLY A 250 -37.90 11.61 14.22
CA GLY A 250 -36.64 12.36 14.20
C GLY A 250 -35.51 11.71 15.02
N GLU A 251 -35.83 10.78 15.92
CA GLU A 251 -34.85 10.02 16.71
C GLU A 251 -34.57 8.63 16.13
N VAL A 252 -35.20 8.24 15.02
CA VAL A 252 -35.06 6.91 14.41
C VAL A 252 -34.32 7.04 13.08
N GLY A 253 -33.15 6.40 12.98
CA GLY A 253 -32.35 6.37 11.75
C GLY A 253 -32.66 5.15 10.89
N GLN A 254 -33.11 4.06 11.52
CA GLN A 254 -33.44 2.82 10.83
C GLN A 254 -34.54 2.05 11.56
N VAL A 255 -35.42 1.35 10.81
CA VAL A 255 -36.42 0.42 11.35
C VAL A 255 -36.12 -1.01 10.90
N VAL A 256 -35.76 -1.89 11.83
CA VAL A 256 -35.45 -3.29 11.55
C VAL A 256 -36.57 -4.20 12.02
N LEU A 257 -37.26 -4.82 11.07
CA LEU A 257 -38.37 -5.75 11.33
C LEU A 257 -37.87 -7.18 11.39
N HIS A 258 -38.09 -7.86 12.51
CA HIS A 258 -37.75 -9.27 12.67
C HIS A 258 -39.00 -10.15 12.54
N GLY A 259 -38.89 -11.27 11.81
CA GLY A 259 -39.98 -12.22 11.65
C GLY A 259 -41.17 -11.67 10.87
N PHE A 260 -42.40 -11.90 11.36
CA PHE A 260 -43.65 -11.56 10.67
C PHE A 260 -44.24 -10.20 11.11
N ALA A 261 -43.38 -9.24 11.49
CA ALA A 261 -43.83 -7.88 11.76
C ALA A 261 -44.27 -7.18 10.45
N GLN A 262 -45.27 -6.31 10.53
CA GLN A 262 -45.84 -5.60 9.39
C GLN A 262 -45.66 -4.11 9.55
N ILE A 263 -45.26 -3.42 8.49
CA ILE A 263 -45.22 -1.95 8.44
C ILE A 263 -46.29 -1.44 7.48
N THR A 264 -47.04 -0.43 7.93
CA THR A 264 -48.08 0.21 7.11
C THR A 264 -47.48 1.13 6.06
N THR A 265 -48.20 1.35 4.95
CA THR A 265 -47.78 2.28 3.90
C THR A 265 -47.58 3.71 4.42
N GLN A 266 -48.39 4.14 5.40
CA GLN A 266 -48.28 5.46 6.02
C GLN A 266 -46.98 5.61 6.83
N ALA A 267 -46.56 4.55 7.52
CA ALA A 267 -45.29 4.52 8.24
C ALA A 267 -44.10 4.48 7.26
N LEU A 268 -44.15 3.68 6.20
CA LEU A 268 -43.12 3.65 5.15
C LEU A 268 -42.93 5.03 4.48
N ARG A 269 -44.04 5.72 4.17
CA ARG A 269 -43.97 7.07 3.61
C ARG A 269 -43.31 8.06 4.58
N LEU A 270 -43.65 7.97 5.87
CA LEU A 270 -43.01 8.80 6.89
C LEU A 270 -41.51 8.50 7.02
N CYS A 271 -41.10 7.23 6.96
CA CYS A 271 -39.70 6.83 6.94
C CYS A 271 -38.95 7.45 5.75
N ALA A 272 -39.53 7.36 4.54
CA ALA A 272 -38.92 7.95 3.35
C ALA A 272 -38.81 9.49 3.42
N GLU A 273 -39.84 10.18 3.93
CA GLU A 273 -39.85 11.64 4.12
C GLU A 273 -38.82 12.12 5.16
N ARG A 274 -38.41 11.24 6.08
CA ARG A 274 -37.51 11.54 7.21
C ARG A 274 -36.15 10.86 7.09
N GLU A 275 -35.84 10.30 5.92
CA GLU A 275 -34.59 9.60 5.65
C GLU A 275 -34.28 8.51 6.71
N VAL A 276 -35.32 7.73 7.04
CA VAL A 276 -35.22 6.55 7.92
C VAL A 276 -35.12 5.31 7.05
N GLY A 277 -34.03 4.56 7.23
CA GLY A 277 -33.70 3.34 6.48
C GLY A 277 -34.37 2.06 6.98
#